data_AF-A0AAN9S1F1-F1
#
_entry.id   AF-A0AAN9S1F1-F1
#
_cell.length_a   1.000
_cell.length_b   1.000
_cell.length_c   1.000
_cell.angle_alpha   90.00
_cell.angle_beta   90.00
_cell.angle_gamma   90.00
#
_symmetry.space_group_name_H-M   'P 1'
#
loop_
_entity.id
_entity.type
_entity.pdbx_description
1 polymer ?
#
loop_
_entity_poly.entity_id
_entity_poly.type
_entity_poly.pdbx_seq_one_letter_code
_entity_poly.pdbx_strand_id
1 'polypeptide(L)'
;MGSSRESTVGCEKQVRSWRVLRSLMELVIPTCKCSLVEEEEAEQQQQLMTITGTIFGYRKRKGKVSFCIQANANSSMPILVLELAVPTSVLAKEMRGGTLRIVLESGTNNVFLFSSPLWTMYCNGRKVGYAVKRRPSNADFEALSLMRSVAVGTGVINTCKDHLMYLRANFQRVPGSSSSESFHLIDPQGTIAQELSIFFFTST
;
A
#
# COMPACT_ATOMS: atom_id res chain seq x y z
N MET A 1 66.80 6.21 -27.81
CA MET A 1 66.24 5.09 -27.02
C MET A 1 65.22 5.64 -26.04
N GLY A 2 63.98 5.18 -25.92
CA GLY A 2 63.22 4.18 -26.65
C GLY A 2 61.75 4.59 -26.62
N SER A 3 61.10 4.39 -27.75
CA SER A 3 59.69 4.68 -28.03
C SER A 3 58.83 3.49 -27.60
N SER A 4 57.72 3.74 -26.92
CA SER A 4 56.62 2.78 -26.69
C SER A 4 55.31 3.57 -26.73
N ARG A 5 54.76 3.82 -27.92
CA ARG A 5 53.64 3.06 -28.54
C ARG A 5 52.38 3.03 -27.68
N GLU A 6 51.54 4.04 -27.90
CA GLU A 6 50.12 4.03 -27.64
C GLU A 6 49.45 2.93 -28.48
N SER A 7 48.63 2.10 -27.84
CA SER A 7 47.70 1.20 -28.52
C SER A 7 46.29 1.63 -28.20
N THR A 8 45.73 2.47 -29.07
CA THR A 8 44.32 2.83 -29.08
C THR A 8 43.51 1.62 -29.55
N VAL A 9 42.71 1.01 -28.66
CA VAL A 9 41.75 -0.02 -29.04
C VAL A 9 40.42 0.65 -29.35
N GLY A 10 40.18 0.90 -30.64
CA GLY A 10 38.85 1.25 -31.13
C GLY A 10 37.99 -0.01 -31.18
N CYS A 11 36.82 0.01 -30.54
CA CYS A 11 35.78 -0.98 -30.77
C CYS A 11 34.50 -0.23 -31.16
N GLU A 12 34.33 -0.05 -32.47
CA GLU A 12 33.06 0.39 -33.04
C GLU A 12 32.15 -0.83 -33.24
N LYS A 13 30.88 -0.66 -32.84
CA LYS A 13 29.68 -1.38 -33.28
C LYS A 13 29.52 -2.83 -32.81
N GLN A 14 28.55 -3.04 -31.90
CA GLN A 14 27.33 -3.83 -32.17
C GLN A 14 26.64 -4.27 -30.86
N VAL A 15 25.65 -3.49 -30.39
CA VAL A 15 24.65 -4.02 -29.42
C VAL A 15 23.28 -3.42 -29.72
N ARG A 16 22.72 -3.75 -30.89
CA ARG A 16 21.36 -3.34 -31.27
C ARG A 16 20.52 -4.51 -31.79
N SER A 17 20.68 -5.70 -31.20
CA SER A 17 19.87 -6.87 -31.58
C SER A 17 19.55 -7.82 -30.42
N TRP A 18 19.34 -7.30 -29.21
CA TRP A 18 18.80 -8.10 -28.10
C TRP A 18 17.26 -8.05 -28.02
N ARG A 19 16.62 -7.12 -28.75
CA ARG A 19 15.15 -7.07 -28.84
C ARG A 19 14.58 -8.09 -29.84
N VAL A 20 15.29 -8.40 -30.92
CA VAL A 20 14.80 -9.32 -31.96
C VAL A 20 14.96 -10.78 -31.54
N LEU A 21 16.02 -11.12 -30.80
CA LEU A 21 16.21 -12.47 -30.27
C LEU A 21 15.17 -12.86 -29.21
N ARG A 22 14.55 -11.87 -28.53
CA ARG A 22 13.45 -12.14 -27.58
C ARG A 22 12.17 -12.59 -28.29
N SER A 23 11.84 -11.98 -29.43
CA SER A 23 10.65 -12.36 -30.22
C SER A 23 10.77 -13.72 -30.92
N LEU A 24 11.99 -14.17 -31.24
CA LEU A 24 12.18 -15.50 -31.84
C LEU A 24 12.24 -16.62 -30.80
N MET A 25 12.62 -16.34 -29.55
CA MET A 25 12.55 -17.31 -28.45
C MET A 25 11.11 -17.69 -28.07
N GLU A 26 10.13 -16.80 -28.28
CA GLU A 26 8.71 -17.11 -28.05
C GLU A 26 8.12 -18.11 -29.08
N LEU A 27 8.76 -18.29 -30.23
CA LEU A 27 8.34 -19.24 -31.28
C LEU A 27 8.91 -20.65 -31.11
N VAL A 28 9.82 -20.86 -30.15
CA VAL A 28 10.53 -22.14 -29.94
C VAL A 28 10.11 -22.84 -28.65
N ILE A 29 9.32 -22.21 -27.78
CA ILE A 29 8.74 -22.87 -26.61
C ILE A 29 7.45 -23.57 -27.07
N PRO A 30 7.39 -24.91 -27.06
CA PRO A 30 6.16 -25.63 -27.33
C PRO A 30 5.11 -25.13 -26.34
N THR A 31 3.93 -24.74 -26.84
CA THR A 31 2.80 -24.28 -26.02
C THR A 31 2.32 -25.41 -25.11
N CYS A 32 3.00 -25.60 -23.99
CA CYS A 32 2.45 -26.30 -22.84
C CYS A 32 1.26 -25.47 -22.36
N LYS A 33 0.07 -26.07 -22.34
CA LYS A 33 -1.18 -25.49 -21.80
C LYS A 33 -1.13 -25.20 -20.28
N CYS A 34 0.05 -24.96 -19.72
CA CYS A 34 0.28 -24.86 -18.28
C CYS A 34 0.29 -23.41 -17.76
N SER A 35 0.56 -22.40 -18.61
CA SER A 35 0.64 -21.00 -18.14
C SER A 35 -0.72 -20.35 -17.84
N LEU A 36 -1.81 -20.76 -18.51
CA LEU A 36 -3.14 -20.18 -18.29
C LEU A 36 -3.77 -20.59 -16.96
N VAL A 37 -3.41 -21.78 -16.44
CA VAL A 37 -3.97 -22.29 -15.17
C VAL A 37 -3.28 -21.62 -13.97
N GLU A 38 -1.97 -21.35 -14.07
CA GLU A 38 -1.21 -20.66 -13.02
C GLU A 38 -1.63 -19.18 -12.88
N GLU A 39 -2.00 -18.51 -13.98
CA GLU A 39 -2.50 -17.12 -13.94
C GLU A 39 -3.89 -17.03 -13.28
N GLU A 40 -4.83 -17.94 -13.60
CA GLU A 40 -6.17 -17.93 -12.98
C GLU A 40 -6.15 -18.26 -11.48
N GLU A 41 -5.30 -19.21 -11.05
CA GLU A 41 -5.15 -19.54 -9.62
C GLU A 41 -4.45 -18.41 -8.85
N ALA A 42 -3.44 -17.75 -9.44
CA ALA A 42 -2.76 -16.62 -8.81
C ALA A 42 -3.68 -15.39 -8.69
N GLU A 43 -4.51 -15.10 -9.70
CA GLU A 43 -5.51 -14.04 -9.64
C GLU A 43 -6.61 -14.32 -8.60
N GLN A 44 -7.08 -15.57 -8.50
CA GLN A 44 -8.04 -15.98 -7.48
C GLN A 44 -7.46 -15.91 -6.06
N GLN A 45 -6.21 -16.32 -5.87
CA GLN A 45 -5.51 -16.20 -4.58
C GLN A 45 -5.23 -14.73 -4.21
N GLN A 46 -4.91 -13.88 -5.19
CA GLN A 46 -4.77 -12.43 -4.99
C GLN A 46 -6.11 -11.79 -4.59
N GLN A 47 -7.23 -12.21 -5.19
CA GLN A 47 -8.56 -11.75 -4.76
C GLN A 47 -8.87 -12.16 -3.31
N LEU A 48 -8.50 -13.38 -2.90
CA LEU A 48 -8.74 -13.85 -1.53
C LEU A 48 -7.95 -13.06 -0.47
N MET A 49 -6.81 -12.50 -0.87
CA MET A 49 -5.93 -11.69 -0.03
C MET A 49 -6.08 -10.19 -0.26
N THR A 50 -7.07 -9.77 -1.06
CA THR A 50 -7.35 -8.34 -1.27
C THR A 50 -8.25 -7.81 -0.16
N ILE A 51 -7.91 -6.65 0.38
CA ILE A 51 -8.68 -5.98 1.42
C ILE A 51 -8.85 -4.50 1.09
N THR A 52 -9.93 -3.87 1.56
CA THR A 52 -10.13 -2.44 1.37
C THR A 52 -9.59 -1.67 2.57
N GLY A 53 -8.63 -0.78 2.32
CA GLY A 53 -8.13 0.18 3.28
C GLY A 53 -8.69 1.58 2.99
N THR A 54 -9.18 2.25 4.03
CA THR A 54 -9.67 3.64 3.93
C THR A 54 -8.96 4.51 4.95
N ILE A 55 -8.20 5.51 4.49
CA ILE A 55 -7.59 6.55 5.30
C ILE A 55 -8.41 7.82 5.12
N PHE A 56 -8.92 8.42 6.19
CA PHE A 56 -9.69 9.65 6.10
C PHE A 56 -9.50 10.56 7.31
N GLY A 57 -9.76 11.85 7.10
CA GLY A 57 -9.63 12.88 8.13
C GLY A 57 -10.27 14.19 7.72
N TYR A 58 -10.68 14.99 8.71
CA TYR A 58 -11.31 16.28 8.50
C TYR A 58 -10.30 17.43 8.55
N ARG A 59 -10.47 18.43 7.69
CA ARG A 59 -9.49 19.51 7.47
C ARG A 59 -9.48 20.58 8.57
N LYS A 60 -10.64 21.06 9.03
CA LYS A 60 -10.72 22.26 9.90
C LYS A 60 -10.57 21.94 11.38
N ARG A 61 -10.82 20.70 11.80
CA ARG A 61 -10.40 20.25 13.14
C ARG A 61 -8.93 19.89 13.08
N LYS A 62 -8.22 19.90 14.21
CA LYS A 62 -6.94 19.16 14.38
C LYS A 62 -7.23 17.66 14.23
N GLY A 63 -7.67 17.28 13.03
CA GLY A 63 -8.39 16.07 12.73
C GLY A 63 -7.40 14.95 12.77
N LYS A 64 -7.61 14.09 13.76
CA LYS A 64 -6.95 12.80 13.84
C LYS A 64 -7.31 12.01 12.58
N VAL A 65 -6.30 11.45 11.93
CA VAL A 65 -6.53 10.59 10.77
C VAL A 65 -7.05 9.26 11.28
N SER A 66 -8.12 8.77 10.67
CA SER A 66 -8.63 7.42 10.90
C SER A 66 -8.21 6.53 9.75
N PHE A 67 -7.65 5.37 10.08
CA PHE A 67 -7.38 4.30 9.13
C PHE A 67 -8.27 3.11 9.45
N CYS A 68 -9.04 2.69 8.45
CA CYS A 68 -9.98 1.59 8.54
C CYS A 68 -9.58 0.47 7.59
N ILE A 69 -9.70 -0.78 8.05
CA ILE A 69 -9.58 -1.97 7.23
C ILE A 69 -10.96 -2.61 7.13
N GLN A 70 -11.41 -2.91 5.92
CA GLN A 70 -12.70 -3.52 5.59
C GLN A 70 -12.47 -4.72 4.67
N ALA A 71 -13.27 -5.78 4.82
CA ALA A 71 -13.19 -6.94 3.92
C ALA A 71 -13.34 -6.55 2.45
N ASN A 72 -14.20 -5.57 2.15
CA ASN A 72 -14.33 -4.93 0.84
C ASN A 72 -15.01 -3.55 0.99
N ALA A 73 -15.07 -2.78 -0.09
CA ALA A 73 -15.62 -1.42 -0.09
C ALA A 73 -17.11 -1.32 0.29
N ASN A 74 -17.87 -2.40 0.12
CA ASN A 74 -19.30 -2.46 0.45
C ASN A 74 -19.57 -2.90 1.89
N SER A 75 -18.55 -3.32 2.63
CA SER A 75 -18.71 -3.78 4.00
C SER A 75 -19.09 -2.62 4.93
N SER A 76 -20.20 -2.76 5.65
CA SER A 76 -20.68 -1.76 6.59
C SER A 76 -19.87 -1.70 7.87
N MET A 77 -19.21 -2.79 8.27
CA MET A 77 -18.47 -2.91 9.52
C MET A 77 -16.96 -3.03 9.25
N PRO A 78 -16.13 -2.07 9.69
CA PRO A 78 -14.68 -2.19 9.65
C PRO A 78 -14.17 -3.31 10.58
N ILE A 79 -13.18 -4.06 10.10
CA ILE A 79 -12.46 -5.09 10.87
C ILE A 79 -11.54 -4.42 11.89
N LEU A 80 -10.90 -3.31 11.48
CA LEU A 80 -9.99 -2.53 12.31
C LEU A 80 -10.23 -1.04 12.08
N VAL A 81 -10.19 -0.26 13.15
CA VAL A 81 -10.13 1.21 13.10
C VAL A 81 -8.99 1.68 13.99
N LEU A 82 -8.05 2.38 13.38
CA LEU A 82 -6.94 3.04 14.06
C LEU A 82 -7.09 4.55 13.96
N GLU A 83 -6.85 5.22 15.08
CA GLU A 83 -6.56 6.64 15.09
C GLU A 83 -5.04 6.81 14.96
N LEU A 84 -4.57 7.45 13.89
CA LEU A 84 -3.15 7.64 13.62
C LEU A 84 -2.60 8.88 14.34
N ALA A 85 -1.30 8.83 14.69
CA ALA A 85 -0.60 9.92 15.36
C ALA A 85 -0.43 11.17 14.47
N VAL A 86 -0.41 10.98 13.16
CA VAL A 86 -0.03 12.01 12.18
C VAL A 86 -1.26 12.86 11.81
N PRO A 87 -1.16 14.20 11.85
CA PRO A 87 -2.22 15.07 11.35
C PRO A 87 -2.47 14.87 9.86
N THR A 88 -3.72 15.05 9.41
CA THR A 88 -4.10 14.82 8.01
C THR A 88 -3.25 15.63 7.01
N SER A 89 -2.87 16.86 7.36
CA SER A 89 -2.02 17.71 6.50
C SER A 89 -0.60 17.16 6.33
N VAL A 90 -0.01 16.60 7.39
CA VAL A 90 1.33 16.00 7.36
C VAL A 90 1.29 14.72 6.56
N LEU A 91 0.29 13.86 6.80
CA LEU A 91 0.14 12.62 6.06
C LEU A 91 -0.07 12.87 4.55
N ALA A 92 -0.91 13.84 4.21
CA ALA A 92 -1.12 14.23 2.81
C ALA A 92 0.16 14.77 2.14
N LYS A 93 1.03 15.44 2.90
CA LYS A 93 2.34 15.88 2.42
C LYS A 93 3.27 14.69 2.14
N GLU A 94 3.33 13.71 3.05
CA GLU A 94 4.13 12.49 2.85
C GLU A 94 3.64 11.69 1.63
N MET A 95 2.32 11.59 1.42
CA MET A 95 1.73 10.95 0.23
C MET A 95 2.19 11.65 -1.06
N ARG A 96 2.18 12.99 -1.12
CA ARG A 96 2.67 13.71 -2.31
C ARG A 96 4.12 13.41 -2.68
N GLY A 97 4.92 12.87 -1.76
CA GLY A 97 6.28 12.42 -2.05
C GLY A 97 6.36 11.14 -2.89
N GLY A 98 5.24 10.50 -3.22
CA GLY A 98 5.18 9.31 -4.07
C GLY A 98 5.46 7.99 -3.34
N THR A 99 6.05 8.03 -2.14
CA THR A 99 6.28 6.84 -1.31
C THR A 99 5.88 7.09 0.13
N LEU A 100 5.03 6.24 0.69
CA LEU A 100 4.61 6.29 2.08
C LEU A 100 4.67 4.90 2.72
N ARG A 101 5.51 4.76 3.74
CA ARG A 101 5.66 3.53 4.53
C ARG A 101 5.24 3.80 5.96
N ILE A 102 4.12 3.21 6.37
CA ILE A 102 3.63 3.28 7.74
C ILE A 102 3.99 1.97 8.42
N VAL A 103 4.55 2.07 9.62
CA VAL A 103 4.92 0.91 10.43
C VAL A 103 4.26 1.06 11.80
N LEU A 104 3.60 -0.01 12.25
CA LEU A 104 2.86 -0.08 13.49
C LEU A 104 3.43 -1.21 14.33
N GLU A 105 4.14 -0.83 15.39
CA GLU A 105 4.84 -1.73 16.31
C GLU A 105 4.06 -1.83 17.62
N SER A 106 3.69 -3.05 18.02
CA SER A 106 3.14 -3.31 19.34
C SER A 106 4.26 -3.81 20.27
N GLY A 107 4.38 -3.20 21.45
CA GLY A 107 5.23 -3.73 22.53
C GLY A 107 4.57 -4.82 23.35
N THR A 108 3.38 -5.28 22.94
CA THR A 108 2.63 -6.33 23.65
C THR A 108 2.55 -7.58 22.78
N ASN A 109 2.96 -8.72 23.36
CA ASN A 109 2.87 -10.03 22.75
C ASN A 109 1.43 -10.55 22.84
N ASN A 110 0.56 -10.07 21.96
CA ASN A 110 -0.81 -10.55 21.85
C ASN A 110 -0.88 -11.80 20.95
N VAL A 111 -1.79 -12.73 21.28
CA VAL A 111 -2.05 -13.93 20.47
C VAL A 111 -2.50 -13.57 19.05
N PHE A 112 -3.22 -12.45 18.89
CA PHE A 112 -3.62 -11.92 17.59
C PHE A 112 -3.04 -10.54 17.39
N LEU A 113 -2.40 -10.32 16.23
CA LEU A 113 -1.73 -9.07 15.88
C LEU A 113 -2.64 -7.85 16.10
N PHE A 114 -3.82 -7.86 15.48
CA PHE A 114 -4.78 -6.74 15.57
C PHE A 114 -5.46 -6.59 16.93
N SER A 115 -5.20 -7.43 17.93
CA SER A 115 -5.74 -7.25 19.27
C SER A 115 -5.04 -6.14 20.05
N SER A 116 -3.83 -5.73 19.65
CA SER A 116 -3.08 -4.69 20.37
C SER A 116 -3.84 -3.35 20.37
N PRO A 117 -4.08 -2.73 21.54
CA PRO A 117 -4.83 -1.49 21.65
C PRO A 117 -4.01 -0.25 21.25
N LEU A 118 -2.68 -0.35 21.33
CA LEU A 118 -1.74 0.74 21.15
C LEU A 118 -0.56 0.28 20.29
N TRP A 119 -0.17 1.11 19.34
CA TRP A 119 0.92 0.85 18.41
C TRP A 119 1.86 2.05 18.36
N THR A 120 3.16 1.83 18.48
CA THR A 120 4.16 2.83 18.11
C THR A 120 4.12 2.98 16.60
N MET A 121 3.88 4.20 16.13
CA MET A 121 3.75 4.51 14.72
C MET A 121 5.04 5.13 14.20
N TYR A 122 5.54 4.58 13.10
CA TYR A 122 6.61 5.16 12.30
C TYR A 122 6.09 5.49 10.91
N CYS A 123 6.56 6.60 10.36
CA CYS A 123 6.27 7.05 9.00
C CYS A 123 7.61 7.27 8.29
N ASN A 124 7.84 6.58 7.17
CA ASN A 124 9.07 6.69 6.38
C ASN A 124 10.34 6.58 7.24
N GLY A 125 10.35 5.62 8.18
CA GLY A 125 11.47 5.34 9.09
C GLY A 125 11.58 6.25 10.32
N ARG A 126 10.68 7.23 10.50
CA ARG A 126 10.70 8.15 11.65
C ARG A 126 9.57 7.83 12.62
N LYS A 127 9.87 7.74 13.92
CA LYS A 127 8.85 7.61 14.97
C LYS A 127 8.01 8.88 15.02
N VAL A 128 6.71 8.77 14.79
CA VAL A 128 5.78 9.91 14.70
C VAL A 128 4.78 9.99 15.85
N GLY A 129 4.68 8.94 16.67
CA GLY A 129 3.84 8.91 17.86
C GLY A 129 3.20 7.55 18.06
N TYR A 130 1.95 7.54 18.55
CA TYR A 130 1.19 6.32 18.78
C TYR A 130 -0.09 6.30 17.96
N ALA A 131 -0.38 5.16 17.33
CA ALA A 131 -1.69 4.88 16.76
C ALA A 131 -2.51 4.06 17.76
N VAL A 132 -3.78 4.42 17.92
CA VAL A 132 -4.67 3.83 18.93
C VAL A 132 -5.77 3.05 18.23
N LYS A 133 -5.90 1.77 18.55
CA LYS A 133 -7.06 0.98 18.14
C LYS A 133 -8.27 1.42 18.94
N ARG A 134 -9.38 1.66 18.26
CA ARG A 134 -10.65 2.06 18.88
C ARG A 134 -11.82 1.37 18.22
N ARG A 135 -13.00 1.44 18.87
CA ARG A 135 -14.25 1.02 18.22
C ARG A 135 -14.66 2.04 17.14
N PRO A 136 -15.28 1.60 16.04
CA PRO A 136 -15.90 2.51 15.08
C PRO A 136 -16.92 3.41 15.77
N SER A 137 -16.89 4.69 15.48
CA SER A 137 -17.81 5.71 15.98
C SER A 137 -18.84 6.10 14.91
N ASN A 138 -19.89 6.81 15.30
CA ASN A 138 -20.89 7.33 14.35
C ASN A 138 -20.27 8.22 13.27
N ALA A 139 -19.23 8.98 13.60
CA ALA A 139 -18.51 9.81 12.63
C ALA A 139 -17.76 8.96 11.58
N ASP A 140 -17.26 7.78 11.96
CA ASP A 140 -16.62 6.87 11.01
C ASP A 140 -17.65 6.28 10.06
N PHE A 141 -18.80 5.84 10.59
CA PHE A 141 -19.89 5.33 9.74
C PHE A 141 -20.43 6.42 8.81
N GLU A 142 -20.56 7.65 9.27
CA GLU A 142 -20.93 8.80 8.43
C GLU A 142 -19.91 9.01 7.30
N ALA A 143 -18.62 9.05 7.63
CA ALA A 143 -17.55 9.19 6.64
C ALA A 143 -17.56 8.04 5.62
N LEU A 144 -17.65 6.79 6.08
CA LEU A 144 -17.73 5.61 5.20
C LEU A 144 -19.00 5.62 4.34
N SER A 145 -20.12 6.12 4.86
CA SER A 145 -21.37 6.26 4.11
C SER A 145 -21.25 7.28 2.99
N LEU A 146 -20.60 8.42 3.24
CA LEU A 146 -20.29 9.43 2.21
C LEU A 146 -19.44 8.85 1.07
N MET A 147 -18.64 7.81 1.36
CA MET A 147 -17.76 7.14 0.40
C MET A 147 -18.36 5.84 -0.16
N ARG A 148 -19.66 5.56 0.03
CA ARG A 148 -20.29 4.29 -0.38
C ARG A 148 -20.16 4.01 -1.89
N SER A 149 -20.24 5.04 -2.72
CA SER A 149 -20.08 4.93 -4.18
C SER A 149 -18.62 4.88 -4.66
N VAL A 150 -17.66 5.02 -3.73
CA VAL A 150 -16.23 5.02 -4.04
C VAL A 150 -15.66 3.64 -3.72
N ALA A 151 -15.30 2.88 -4.75
CA ALA A 151 -14.59 1.61 -4.60
C ALA A 151 -13.10 1.85 -4.33
N VAL A 152 -12.46 2.66 -5.17
CA VAL A 152 -11.05 3.07 -5.07
C VAL A 152 -10.96 4.54 -5.49
N GLY A 153 -10.18 5.35 -4.77
CA GLY A 153 -9.94 6.74 -5.11
C GLY A 153 -9.40 7.58 -3.95
N THR A 154 -8.95 8.78 -4.26
CA THR A 154 -8.59 9.80 -3.26
C THR A 154 -9.28 11.11 -3.60
N GLY A 155 -9.68 11.87 -2.59
CA GLY A 155 -10.34 13.14 -2.84
C GLY A 155 -10.76 13.89 -1.58
N VAL A 156 -11.56 14.92 -1.82
CA VAL A 156 -12.15 15.76 -0.78
C VAL A 156 -13.65 15.80 -0.98
N ILE A 157 -14.41 15.43 0.05
CA ILE A 157 -15.87 15.54 0.10
C ILE A 157 -16.21 16.78 0.92
N ASN A 158 -16.92 17.72 0.31
CA ASN A 158 -17.40 18.92 0.98
C ASN A 158 -18.69 18.58 1.74
N THR A 159 -18.65 18.72 3.06
CA THR A 159 -19.85 18.63 3.91
C THR A 159 -20.23 20.03 4.38
N CYS A 160 -21.46 20.19 4.89
CA CYS A 160 -21.91 21.48 5.42
C CYS A 160 -21.05 22.00 6.60
N LYS A 161 -20.32 21.11 7.29
CA LYS A 161 -19.56 21.43 8.51
C LYS A 161 -18.04 21.49 8.28
N ASP A 162 -17.50 20.62 7.43
CA ASP A 162 -16.06 20.50 7.19
C ASP A 162 -15.75 19.79 5.86
N HIS A 163 -14.48 19.76 5.46
CA HIS A 163 -13.97 19.02 4.31
C HIS A 163 -13.39 17.68 4.78
N LEU A 164 -13.99 16.59 4.33
CA LEU A 164 -13.50 15.23 4.56
C LEU A 164 -12.49 14.89 3.46
N MET A 165 -11.23 14.73 3.83
CA MET A 165 -10.19 14.21 2.94
C MET A 165 -10.11 12.69 3.09
N TYR A 166 -9.95 11.97 1.99
CA TYR A 166 -9.89 10.52 2.01
C TYR A 166 -8.98 9.92 0.95
N LEU A 167 -8.53 8.70 1.24
CA LEU A 167 -7.94 7.73 0.33
C LEU A 167 -8.63 6.40 0.64
N ARG A 168 -9.28 5.82 -0.36
CA ARG A 168 -9.82 4.46 -0.31
C ARG A 168 -9.15 3.65 -1.40
N ALA A 169 -8.63 2.48 -1.06
CA ALA A 169 -7.99 1.62 -2.05
C ALA A 169 -8.02 0.16 -1.64
N ASN A 170 -7.68 -0.68 -2.61
CA ASN A 170 -7.44 -2.10 -2.39
C ASN A 170 -5.98 -2.31 -2.01
N PHE A 171 -5.77 -3.17 -1.03
CA PHE A 171 -4.47 -3.54 -0.53
C PHE A 171 -4.30 -5.05 -0.66
N GLN A 172 -3.12 -5.45 -1.13
CA GLN A 172 -2.66 -6.81 -1.06
C GLN A 172 -2.26 -7.08 0.39
N ARG A 173 -3.00 -7.96 1.05
CA ARG A 173 -2.66 -8.50 2.36
C ARG A 173 -1.56 -9.54 2.17
N VAL A 174 -0.47 -9.39 2.91
CA VAL A 174 0.66 -10.31 2.91
C VAL A 174 0.89 -10.75 4.36
N PRO A 175 0.47 -11.97 4.73
CA PRO A 175 0.82 -12.53 6.02
C PRO A 175 2.33 -12.77 6.09
N GLY A 176 2.96 -12.33 7.18
CA GLY A 176 4.35 -12.68 7.49
C GLY A 176 4.37 -13.89 8.45
N SER A 177 4.85 -13.67 9.67
CA SER A 177 4.73 -14.63 10.78
C SER A 177 3.40 -14.48 11.53
N SER A 178 3.21 -15.25 12.62
CA SER A 178 2.11 -15.06 13.58
C SER A 178 2.09 -13.67 14.22
N SER A 179 3.23 -12.96 14.21
CA SER A 179 3.43 -11.66 14.83
C SER A 179 3.59 -10.53 13.84
N SER A 180 3.41 -10.74 12.53
CA SER A 180 3.60 -9.70 11.52
C SER A 180 2.69 -9.85 10.31
N GLU A 181 2.19 -8.73 9.81
CA GLU A 181 1.36 -8.68 8.61
C GLU A 181 1.58 -7.36 7.88
N SER A 182 1.57 -7.37 6.56
CA SER A 182 1.70 -6.15 5.75
C SER A 182 0.59 -6.00 4.72
N PHE A 183 0.35 -4.74 4.36
CA PHE A 183 -0.66 -4.32 3.41
C PHE A 183 -0.01 -3.41 2.39
N HIS A 184 -0.04 -3.80 1.12
CA HIS A 184 0.57 -3.04 0.03
C HIS A 184 -0.52 -2.54 -0.90
N LEU A 185 -0.52 -1.25 -1.22
CA LEU A 185 -1.48 -0.66 -2.15
C LEU A 185 -1.41 -1.39 -3.49
N ILE A 186 -2.55 -1.88 -3.98
CA ILE A 186 -2.67 -2.48 -5.30
C ILE A 186 -2.90 -1.34 -6.29
N ASP A 187 -1.99 -1.19 -7.24
CA ASP A 187 -2.17 -0.35 -8.42
C ASP A 187 -2.36 -1.24 -9.65
N PRO A 188 -3.60 -1.60 -10.00
CA PRO A 188 -3.86 -2.54 -11.09
C PRO A 188 -3.50 -1.99 -12.48
N GLN A 189 -3.32 -0.67 -12.60
CA GLN A 189 -3.04 -0.02 -13.89
C GLN A 189 -1.60 0.51 -13.99
N GLY A 190 -0.81 0.43 -12.91
CA GLY A 190 0.53 1.02 -12.87
C GLY A 190 0.53 2.54 -13.08
N THR A 191 -0.63 3.19 -12.91
CA THR A 191 -0.82 4.63 -13.16
C THR A 191 -0.71 5.45 -11.88
N ILE A 192 -0.79 4.80 -10.72
CA ILE A 192 -0.69 5.42 -9.41
C ILE A 192 0.80 5.54 -9.09
N ALA A 193 1.35 6.74 -9.25
CA ALA A 193 2.72 7.07 -8.84
C ALA A 193 2.92 7.09 -7.31
N GLN A 194 2.00 6.48 -6.55
CA GLN A 194 2.03 6.39 -5.09
C GLN A 194 2.30 4.93 -4.69
N GLU A 195 3.48 4.68 -4.13
CA GLU A 195 3.74 3.48 -3.34
C GLU A 195 3.24 3.74 -1.91
N LEU A 196 2.30 2.94 -1.43
CA LEU A 196 1.84 2.97 -0.04
C LEU A 196 1.88 1.57 0.55
N SER A 197 2.60 1.42 1.67
CA SER A 197 2.66 0.17 2.42
C SER A 197 2.44 0.41 3.91
N ILE A 198 1.69 -0.49 4.55
CA ILE A 198 1.40 -0.45 5.99
C ILE A 198 1.82 -1.79 6.60
N PHE A 199 2.71 -1.74 7.58
CA PHE A 199 3.26 -2.91 8.26
C PHE A 199 2.79 -2.94 9.70
N PHE A 200 2.35 -4.11 10.16
CA PHE A 200 2.03 -4.39 11.54
C PHE A 200 2.99 -5.45 12.06
N PHE A 201 3.57 -5.24 13.23
CA PHE A 201 4.31 -6.29 13.91
C PHE A 201 4.30 -6.12 15.43
N THR A 202 4.49 -7.22 16.16
CA THR A 202 4.73 -7.17 17.61
C THR A 202 6.22 -7.40 17.89
N SER A 203 6.83 -6.53 18.68
CA SER A 203 8.19 -6.74 19.18
C SER A 203 8.14 -7.81 20.26
N THR A 204 8.79 -8.95 20.00
CA THR A 204 8.93 -10.07 20.94
C THR A 204 9.73 -9.70 22.16
#